data_AF-A0A1M6VBR4-F1
#
_entry.id   AF-A0A1M6VBR4-F1
#
_cell.length_a   1.000
_cell.length_b   1.000
_cell.length_c   1.000
_cell.angle_alpha   90.00
_cell.angle_beta   90.00
_cell.angle_gamma   90.00
#
_symmetry.space_group_name_H-M   'P 1'
#
loop_
_entity.id
_entity.type
_entity.pdbx_description
1 polymer ?
#
loop_
_entity_poly.entity_id
_entity_poly.type
_entity_poly.pdbx_seq_one_letter_code
_entity_poly.pdbx_strand_id
1 'polypeptide(L)'
;MHRLQDLSAADWLSATDARPMRLITFGPAGFPAYARLRFIPDPAGPGLSEADAELPDDHPSDIEQARTVLLALGESAEPCFFCVWEGYGGSFFGPESLRGPLVELPHRRYALYAGALGDIAAWERDFGAGHPCPPPAFAWPADHRWCFTSDVDPHWAGIGATDRVIDALTARTDVDVVRARPEQAPPAYDG
;
A
#
# COMPACT_ATOMS: atom_id res chain seq x y z
N MET A 1 16.50 -2.34 2.94
CA MET A 1 15.63 -2.44 4.14
C MET A 1 16.07 -3.55 5.08
N HIS A 2 15.72 -3.47 6.37
CA HIS A 2 15.97 -4.51 7.37
C HIS A 2 14.72 -4.77 8.24
N ARG A 3 14.56 -6.01 8.70
CA ARG A 3 13.41 -6.40 9.53
C ARG A 3 13.57 -5.88 10.96
N LEU A 4 12.47 -5.41 11.55
CA LEU A 4 12.41 -4.99 12.94
C LEU A 4 11.93 -6.12 13.88
N GLN A 5 12.51 -6.13 15.08
CA GLN A 5 12.07 -6.98 16.20
C GLN A 5 11.22 -6.18 17.21
N ASP A 6 11.50 -4.89 17.33
CA ASP A 6 10.65 -3.94 18.04
C ASP A 6 9.60 -3.41 17.06
N LEU A 7 8.32 -3.58 17.42
CA LEU A 7 7.19 -3.22 16.57
C LEU A 7 6.55 -1.87 16.94
N SER A 8 7.11 -1.14 17.92
CA SER A 8 6.53 0.10 18.43
C SER A 8 6.31 1.19 17.37
N ALA A 9 7.09 1.18 16.28
CA ALA A 9 6.88 2.06 15.13
C ALA A 9 5.54 1.84 14.41
N ALA A 10 4.87 0.71 14.64
CA ALA A 10 3.54 0.38 14.10
C ALA A 10 2.41 0.55 15.12
N ASP A 11 2.68 0.90 16.39
CA ASP A 11 1.65 0.98 17.44
C ASP A 11 0.52 1.96 17.08
N TRP A 12 0.84 3.02 16.34
CA TRP A 12 -0.12 4.01 15.87
C TRP A 12 -1.16 3.43 14.89
N LEU A 13 -0.83 2.37 14.15
CA LEU A 13 -1.78 1.66 13.28
C LEU A 13 -2.89 1.00 14.10
N SER A 14 -2.59 0.53 15.30
CA SER A 14 -3.55 -0.11 16.21
C SER A 14 -4.30 0.89 17.08
N ALA A 15 -3.73 2.08 17.30
CA ALA A 15 -4.32 3.12 18.14
C ALA A 15 -5.35 4.01 17.41
N THR A 16 -5.55 3.81 16.11
CA THR A 16 -6.48 4.60 15.30
C THR A 16 -7.94 4.20 15.50
N ASP A 17 -8.85 5.18 15.41
CA ASP A 17 -10.31 4.94 15.42
C ASP A 17 -10.88 4.42 14.07
N ALA A 18 -10.03 3.98 13.14
CA ALA A 18 -10.48 3.46 11.86
C ALA A 18 -11.18 2.11 12.05
N ARG A 19 -12.30 1.90 11.34
CA ARG A 19 -12.94 0.57 11.29
C ARG A 19 -11.96 -0.46 10.71
N PRO A 20 -11.95 -1.72 11.18
CA PRO A 20 -11.04 -2.79 10.74
C PRO A 20 -10.78 -2.85 9.22
N MET A 21 -11.84 -3.00 8.42
CA MET A 21 -11.71 -3.08 6.96
C MET A 21 -11.20 -1.78 6.33
N ARG A 22 -11.55 -0.63 6.89
CA ARG A 22 -11.05 0.67 6.43
C ARG A 22 -9.57 0.84 6.76
N LEU A 23 -9.12 0.33 7.92
CA LEU A 23 -7.72 0.39 8.31
C LEU A 23 -6.82 -0.33 7.31
N ILE A 24 -7.19 -1.55 6.92
CA ILE A 24 -6.37 -2.37 6.01
C ILE A 24 -6.47 -1.94 4.54
N THR A 25 -7.45 -1.12 4.15
CA THR A 25 -7.61 -0.65 2.76
C THR A 25 -7.24 0.83 2.56
N PHE A 26 -7.60 1.73 3.48
CA PHE A 26 -7.33 3.17 3.43
C PHE A 26 -6.28 3.66 4.43
N GLY A 27 -5.77 2.78 5.28
CA GLY A 27 -4.82 3.13 6.34
C GLY A 27 -5.49 3.71 7.59
N PRO A 28 -4.73 4.34 8.50
CA PRO A 28 -5.25 4.96 9.72
C PRO A 28 -6.10 6.21 9.46
N ALA A 29 -6.99 6.53 10.41
CA ALA A 29 -7.80 7.74 10.42
C ALA A 29 -6.94 8.97 10.78
N GLY A 30 -7.46 10.18 10.51
CA GLY A 30 -6.86 11.43 10.96
C GLY A 30 -6.04 12.20 9.93
N PHE A 31 -5.87 11.67 8.71
CA PHE A 31 -5.29 12.45 7.61
C PHE A 31 -6.30 13.48 7.08
N PRO A 32 -5.86 14.69 6.69
CA PRO A 32 -6.74 15.70 6.09
C PRO A 32 -7.43 15.25 4.80
N ALA A 33 -6.75 14.44 3.99
CA ALA A 33 -7.26 13.96 2.71
C ALA A 33 -6.85 12.52 2.42
N TYR A 34 -7.63 11.87 1.56
CA TYR A 34 -7.39 10.51 1.09
C TYR A 34 -7.51 10.39 -0.43
N ALA A 35 -6.78 9.43 -0.99
CA ALA A 35 -6.88 9.02 -2.39
C ALA A 35 -6.77 7.50 -2.53
N ARG A 36 -7.09 7.01 -3.72
CA ARG A 36 -6.81 5.66 -4.17
C ARG A 36 -5.85 5.73 -5.35
N LEU A 37 -4.76 4.98 -5.29
CA LEU A 37 -4.02 4.54 -6.47
C LEU A 37 -4.75 3.34 -7.04
N ARG A 38 -5.36 3.49 -8.21
CA ARG A 38 -6.08 2.43 -8.89
C ARG A 38 -5.10 1.63 -9.74
N PHE A 39 -4.82 0.38 -9.35
CA PHE A 39 -3.93 -0.46 -10.14
C PHE A 39 -4.56 -0.75 -11.51
N ILE A 40 -5.86 -1.04 -11.51
CA ILE A 40 -6.71 -1.07 -12.71
C ILE A 40 -7.87 -0.06 -12.54
N PRO A 41 -8.53 0.39 -13.63
CA PRO A 41 -9.66 1.30 -13.51
C PRO A 41 -10.81 0.73 -12.66
N ASP A 42 -11.66 1.60 -12.13
CA ASP A 42 -12.91 1.17 -11.49
C ASP A 42 -13.83 0.46 -12.50
N PRO A 43 -14.60 -0.55 -12.06
CA PRO A 43 -15.49 -1.28 -12.97
C PRO A 43 -16.50 -0.34 -13.63
N ALA A 44 -16.68 -0.50 -14.94
CA ALA A 44 -17.63 0.30 -15.73
C ALA A 44 -19.11 -0.04 -15.40
N GLY A 45 -19.36 -1.17 -14.75
CA GLY A 45 -20.68 -1.62 -14.34
C GLY A 45 -20.61 -2.79 -13.35
N PRO A 46 -21.76 -3.19 -12.77
CA PRO A 46 -21.84 -4.33 -11.86
C PRO A 46 -21.60 -5.65 -12.60
N GLY A 47 -21.16 -6.70 -11.90
CA GLY A 47 -20.99 -8.03 -12.51
C GLY A 47 -19.62 -8.29 -13.14
N LEU A 48 -18.73 -7.30 -13.17
CA LEU A 48 -17.41 -7.44 -13.80
C LEU A 48 -16.40 -8.01 -12.81
N SER A 49 -15.56 -8.92 -13.27
CA SER A 49 -14.37 -9.39 -12.56
C SER A 49 -13.17 -8.50 -12.89
N GLU A 50 -12.15 -8.46 -12.03
CA GLU A 50 -10.89 -7.76 -12.33
C GLU A 50 -10.24 -8.24 -13.64
N ALA A 51 -10.46 -9.52 -14.00
CA ALA A 51 -9.99 -10.09 -15.27
C ALA A 51 -10.66 -9.48 -16.51
N ASP A 52 -11.79 -8.80 -16.35
CA ASP A 52 -12.50 -8.11 -17.43
C ASP A 52 -11.99 -6.68 -17.67
N ALA A 53 -11.04 -6.20 -16.86
CA ALA A 53 -10.47 -4.87 -17.02
C ALA A 53 -9.66 -4.77 -18.33
N GLU A 54 -10.05 -3.85 -19.20
CA GLU A 54 -9.31 -3.56 -20.43
C GLU A 54 -8.08 -2.69 -20.11
N LEU A 55 -6.90 -3.30 -20.21
CA LEU A 55 -5.61 -2.67 -19.93
C LEU A 55 -4.75 -2.63 -21.21
N PRO A 56 -3.93 -1.59 -21.40
CA PRO A 56 -2.96 -1.58 -22.49
C PRO A 56 -1.88 -2.65 -22.28
N ASP A 57 -1.25 -3.10 -23.36
CA ASP A 57 -0.21 -4.15 -23.31
C ASP A 57 1.00 -3.78 -22.42
N ASP A 58 1.28 -2.49 -22.27
CA ASP A 58 2.36 -1.92 -21.44
C ASP A 58 1.89 -1.48 -20.05
N HIS A 59 0.74 -1.97 -19.59
CA HIS A 59 0.21 -1.64 -18.27
C HIS A 59 1.20 -2.06 -17.16
N PRO A 60 1.61 -1.13 -16.28
CA PRO A 60 2.58 -1.42 -15.22
C PRO A 60 1.98 -2.32 -14.14
N SER A 61 2.80 -3.17 -13.55
CA SER A 61 2.41 -3.98 -12.40
C SER A 61 2.07 -3.12 -11.18
N ASP A 62 1.30 -3.67 -10.24
CA ASP A 62 0.90 -2.99 -9.00
C ASP A 62 2.10 -2.42 -8.23
N ILE A 63 3.21 -3.17 -8.16
CA ILE A 63 4.43 -2.69 -7.48
C ILE A 63 5.11 -1.55 -8.23
N GLU A 64 5.09 -1.52 -9.57
CA GLU A 64 5.64 -0.41 -10.34
C GLU A 64 4.82 0.87 -10.15
N GLN A 65 3.50 0.75 -10.11
CA GLN A 65 2.58 1.85 -9.80
C GLN A 65 2.77 2.32 -8.35
N ALA A 66 2.80 1.40 -7.38
CA ALA A 66 3.00 1.70 -5.97
C ALA A 66 4.35 2.37 -5.72
N ARG A 67 5.43 1.88 -6.36
CA ARG A 67 6.77 2.49 -6.31
C ARG A 67 6.71 3.94 -6.77
N THR A 68 6.06 4.19 -7.90
CA THR A 68 5.96 5.53 -8.49
C THR A 68 5.26 6.51 -7.53
N VAL A 69 4.18 6.08 -6.89
CA VAL A 69 3.50 6.88 -5.86
C VAL A 69 4.34 7.05 -4.60
N LEU A 70 4.93 5.97 -4.07
CA LEU A 70 5.74 6.02 -2.85
C LEU A 70 6.91 6.99 -2.98
N LEU A 71 7.64 6.95 -4.10
CA LEU A 71 8.74 7.87 -4.38
C LEU A 71 8.29 9.33 -4.56
N ALA A 72 7.00 9.57 -4.82
CA ALA A 72 6.43 10.92 -4.91
C ALA A 72 5.96 11.47 -3.54
N LEU A 73 5.83 10.62 -2.51
CA LEU A 73 5.33 11.01 -1.19
C LEU A 73 6.42 11.61 -0.27
N GLY A 74 7.70 11.38 -0.57
CA GLY A 74 8.80 11.79 0.30
C GLY A 74 10.15 11.83 -0.41
N GLU A 75 11.20 12.11 0.37
CA GLU A 75 12.57 12.15 -0.14
C GLU A 75 13.18 10.75 -0.16
N SER A 76 13.99 10.43 -1.17
CA SER A 76 14.56 9.09 -1.32
C SER A 76 15.38 8.61 -0.11
N ALA A 77 16.02 9.52 0.64
CA ALA A 77 16.84 9.18 1.81
C ALA A 77 16.03 9.13 3.12
N GLU A 78 14.74 9.43 3.07
CA GLU A 78 13.89 9.52 4.24
C GLU A 78 13.70 8.17 4.93
N PRO A 79 13.87 8.08 6.26
CA PRO A 79 13.53 6.88 7.02
C PRO A 79 12.04 6.56 6.95
N CYS A 80 11.72 5.39 6.44
CA CYS A 80 10.37 4.86 6.33
C CYS A 80 10.26 3.45 6.90
N PHE A 81 9.03 3.09 7.26
CA PHE A 81 8.63 1.77 7.69
C PHE A 81 7.75 1.12 6.62
N PHE A 82 7.84 -0.20 6.51
CA PHE A 82 7.14 -0.99 5.50
C PHE A 82 6.57 -2.25 6.15
N CYS A 83 5.27 -2.49 5.99
CA CYS A 83 4.62 -3.74 6.38
C CYS A 83 4.54 -4.69 5.19
N VAL A 84 4.88 -5.95 5.42
CA VAL A 84 4.75 -7.04 4.45
C VAL A 84 3.76 -8.05 5.00
N TRP A 85 2.68 -8.34 4.26
CA TRP A 85 1.64 -9.27 4.74
C TRP A 85 2.16 -10.70 4.84
N GLU A 86 1.87 -11.37 5.97
CA GLU A 86 2.23 -12.78 6.20
C GLU A 86 1.66 -13.71 5.14
N GLY A 87 0.47 -13.40 4.59
CA GLY A 87 -0.20 -14.22 3.59
C GLY A 87 0.52 -14.30 2.24
N TYR A 88 1.50 -13.42 1.99
CA TYR A 88 2.38 -13.51 0.83
C TYR A 88 3.47 -14.60 0.98
N GLY A 89 3.64 -15.16 2.18
CA GLY A 89 4.57 -16.24 2.47
C GLY A 89 4.28 -17.50 1.66
N GLY A 90 5.32 -18.10 1.08
CA GLY A 90 5.22 -19.31 0.27
C GLY A 90 4.84 -19.08 -1.20
N SER A 91 4.17 -17.97 -1.52
CA SER A 91 3.87 -17.57 -2.91
C SER A 91 4.92 -16.62 -3.47
N PHE A 92 5.31 -15.61 -2.69
CA PHE A 92 6.28 -14.59 -3.12
C PHE A 92 7.51 -14.56 -2.21
N PHE A 93 7.35 -14.91 -0.92
CA PHE A 93 8.41 -14.76 0.07
C PHE A 93 8.92 -16.09 0.63
N GLY A 94 10.23 -16.15 0.84
CA GLY A 94 10.86 -17.22 1.60
C GLY A 94 10.44 -17.19 3.08
N PRO A 95 10.42 -18.34 3.77
CA PRO A 95 9.95 -18.42 5.15
C PRO A 95 10.75 -17.56 6.13
N GLU A 96 12.03 -17.27 5.84
CA GLU A 96 12.87 -16.38 6.66
C GLU A 96 12.36 -14.93 6.69
N SER A 97 11.74 -14.44 5.60
CA SER A 97 11.20 -13.08 5.52
C SER A 97 9.97 -12.86 6.42
N LEU A 98 9.40 -13.92 7.00
CA LEU A 98 8.26 -13.84 7.92
C LEU A 98 8.58 -14.31 9.35
N ARG A 99 9.79 -14.84 9.62
CA ARG A 99 10.23 -15.21 10.97
C ARG A 99 10.44 -14.03 11.91
N GLY A 100 9.76 -14.04 13.05
CA GLY A 100 9.91 -13.04 14.10
C GLY A 100 8.54 -12.50 14.56
N PRO A 101 8.53 -11.42 15.35
CA PRO A 101 7.30 -10.76 15.75
C PRO A 101 6.58 -10.18 14.52
N LEU A 102 5.26 -10.08 14.62
CA LEU A 102 4.37 -9.58 13.58
C LEU A 102 3.45 -8.50 14.17
N VAL A 103 3.20 -7.46 13.39
CA VAL A 103 2.18 -6.46 13.68
C VAL A 103 0.82 -7.11 13.44
N GLU A 104 -0.01 -7.18 14.47
CA GLU A 104 -1.35 -7.78 14.40
C GLU A 104 -2.41 -6.69 14.27
N LEU A 105 -3.04 -6.62 13.10
CA LEU A 105 -4.23 -5.82 12.86
C LEU A 105 -5.43 -6.78 12.69
N PRO A 106 -6.68 -6.29 12.82
CA PRO A 106 -7.84 -7.11 12.51
C PRO A 106 -7.70 -7.80 11.13
N HIS A 107 -7.88 -9.12 11.10
CA HIS A 107 -7.81 -9.98 9.91
C HIS A 107 -6.44 -10.17 9.26
N ARG A 108 -5.40 -9.42 9.66
CA ARG A 108 -4.12 -9.40 8.95
C ARG A 108 -2.93 -9.31 9.92
N ARG A 109 -1.83 -9.98 9.56
CA ARG A 109 -0.56 -9.98 10.31
C ARG A 109 0.57 -9.59 9.38
N TYR A 110 1.47 -8.73 9.83
CA TYR A 110 2.49 -8.15 8.98
C TYR A 110 3.89 -8.22 9.60
N ALA A 111 4.88 -8.56 8.78
CA ALA A 111 6.28 -8.35 9.13
C ALA A 111 6.63 -6.88 8.92
N LEU A 112 7.29 -6.27 9.91
CA LEU A 112 7.69 -4.86 9.87
C LEU A 112 9.16 -4.71 9.45
N TYR A 113 9.39 -3.82 8.51
CA TYR A 113 10.71 -3.45 7.99
C TYR A 113 10.95 -1.96 8.13
N ALA A 114 12.22 -1.56 8.23
CA ALA A 114 12.67 -0.19 8.15
C ALA A 114 13.74 -0.02 7.07
N GLY A 115 13.76 1.15 6.43
CA GLY A 115 14.74 1.50 5.41
C GLY A 115 14.58 2.94 4.94
N ALA A 116 15.36 3.33 3.94
CA ALA A 116 15.10 4.60 3.26
C ALA A 116 13.91 4.43 2.30
N LEU A 117 13.14 5.49 2.06
CA LEU A 117 12.04 5.45 1.10
C LEU A 117 12.49 4.93 -0.27
N GLY A 118 13.66 5.36 -0.72
CA GLY A 118 14.27 4.93 -1.99
C GLY A 118 14.58 3.44 -2.09
N ASP A 119 14.64 2.70 -0.97
CA ASP A 119 14.84 1.25 -1.00
C ASP A 119 13.68 0.52 -1.72
N ILE A 120 12.51 1.16 -1.87
CA ILE A 120 11.39 0.62 -2.66
C ILE A 120 11.75 0.34 -4.13
N ALA A 121 12.81 0.98 -4.65
CA ALA A 121 13.35 0.70 -5.98
C ALA A 121 13.91 -0.73 -6.12
N ALA A 122 14.19 -1.38 -4.99
CA ALA A 122 14.73 -2.73 -4.92
C ALA A 122 13.69 -3.80 -4.51
N TRP A 123 12.42 -3.44 -4.39
CA TRP A 123 11.40 -4.27 -3.74
C TRP A 123 11.33 -5.70 -4.28
N GLU A 124 11.28 -5.89 -5.59
CA GLU A 124 11.19 -7.20 -6.25
C GLU A 124 12.47 -8.00 -6.02
N ARG A 125 13.64 -7.36 -5.97
CA ARG A 125 14.87 -8.08 -5.65
C ARG A 125 14.87 -8.56 -4.20
N ASP A 126 14.45 -7.69 -3.29
CA ASP A 126 14.50 -7.93 -1.85
C ASP A 126 13.38 -8.88 -1.38
N PHE A 127 12.23 -8.87 -2.07
CA PHE A 127 11.02 -9.61 -1.69
C PHE A 127 10.49 -10.52 -2.81
N GLY A 128 10.52 -10.13 -4.08
CA GLY A 128 9.97 -10.91 -5.20
C GLY A 128 10.94 -11.86 -5.92
N ALA A 129 12.14 -12.11 -5.40
CA ALA A 129 13.20 -12.86 -6.08
C ALA A 129 13.54 -12.35 -7.50
N GLY A 130 13.36 -11.05 -7.76
CA GLY A 130 13.56 -10.40 -9.04
C GLY A 130 12.33 -10.37 -9.96
N HIS A 131 11.19 -10.90 -9.51
CA HIS A 131 9.92 -10.87 -10.24
C HIS A 131 8.93 -9.91 -9.58
N PRO A 132 7.95 -9.37 -10.34
CA PRO A 132 6.86 -8.61 -9.77
C PRO A 132 6.21 -9.37 -8.61
N CYS A 133 6.04 -8.67 -7.51
CA CYS A 133 5.40 -9.17 -6.30
C CYS A 133 4.50 -8.09 -5.72
N PRO A 134 3.56 -8.46 -4.83
CA PRO A 134 2.66 -7.48 -4.23
C PRO A 134 3.40 -6.32 -3.54
N PRO A 135 2.84 -5.10 -3.57
CA PRO A 135 3.40 -3.93 -2.91
C PRO A 135 3.46 -4.10 -1.38
N PRO A 136 4.19 -3.23 -0.66
CA PRO A 136 4.09 -3.16 0.79
C PRO A 136 2.63 -2.94 1.20
N ALA A 137 2.17 -3.72 2.18
CA ALA A 137 0.81 -3.60 2.70
C ALA A 137 0.59 -2.26 3.41
N PHE A 138 1.64 -1.73 4.04
CA PHE A 138 1.68 -0.36 4.52
C PHE A 138 3.06 0.25 4.29
N ALA A 139 3.11 1.55 4.06
CA ALA A 139 4.35 2.32 4.17
C ALA A 139 4.08 3.70 4.78
N TRP A 140 4.99 4.19 5.62
CA TRP A 140 4.88 5.51 6.25
C TRP A 140 6.26 6.02 6.74
N PRO A 141 6.45 7.35 6.85
CA PRO A 141 7.65 7.96 7.44
C PRO A 141 7.51 8.05 8.96
N ALA A 142 8.61 8.28 9.68
CA ALA A 142 8.60 8.35 11.15
C ALA A 142 7.70 9.46 11.75
N ASP A 143 7.36 10.49 10.99
CA ASP A 143 6.47 11.58 11.43
C ASP A 143 4.98 11.33 11.08
N HIS A 144 4.66 10.19 10.47
CA HIS A 144 3.32 9.75 10.08
C HIS A 144 2.56 10.76 9.20
N ARG A 145 3.24 11.65 8.46
CA ARG A 145 2.56 12.70 7.67
C ARG A 145 1.84 12.17 6.43
N TRP A 146 2.15 10.94 6.01
CA TRP A 146 1.43 10.20 4.99
C TRP A 146 1.42 8.70 5.34
N CYS A 147 0.46 7.97 4.79
CA CYS A 147 0.39 6.52 4.85
C CYS A 147 -0.06 5.99 3.50
N PHE A 148 0.71 5.05 2.93
CA PHE A 148 0.29 4.21 1.83
C PHE A 148 -0.22 2.88 2.41
N THR A 149 -1.30 2.35 1.87
CA THR A 149 -1.92 1.10 2.34
C THR A 149 -2.40 0.29 1.15
N SER A 150 -1.96 -0.96 1.05
CA SER A 150 -2.39 -1.90 0.03
C SER A 150 -2.88 -3.18 0.71
N ASP A 151 -4.05 -3.65 0.30
CA ASP A 151 -4.52 -4.99 0.65
C ASP A 151 -4.64 -5.83 -0.63
N VAL A 152 -4.87 -7.13 -0.49
CA VAL A 152 -5.03 -8.04 -1.63
C VAL A 152 -6.46 -8.12 -2.12
N ASP A 153 -7.43 -7.69 -1.30
CA ASP A 153 -8.85 -7.77 -1.65
C ASP A 153 -9.30 -6.68 -2.65
N PRO A 154 -8.82 -5.41 -2.60
CA PRO A 154 -9.17 -4.40 -3.59
C PRO A 154 -8.15 -4.24 -4.72
N HIS A 155 -8.63 -3.85 -5.89
CA HIS A 155 -7.84 -3.51 -7.08
C HIS A 155 -7.07 -2.17 -7.00
N TRP A 156 -6.90 -1.62 -5.79
CA TRP A 156 -6.34 -0.30 -5.54
C TRP A 156 -5.66 -0.23 -4.17
N ALA A 157 -4.73 0.72 -4.02
CA ALA A 157 -4.10 1.06 -2.76
C ALA A 157 -4.59 2.42 -2.23
N GLY A 158 -4.84 2.51 -0.93
CA GLY A 158 -5.23 3.74 -0.23
C GLY A 158 -4.03 4.61 0.12
N ILE A 159 -4.24 5.94 0.08
CA ILE A 159 -3.23 6.93 0.45
C ILE A 159 -3.90 7.94 1.37
N GLY A 160 -3.39 8.10 2.60
CA GLY A 160 -3.76 9.17 3.52
C GLY A 160 -2.62 10.20 3.58
N ALA A 161 -2.92 11.49 3.38
CA ALA A 161 -1.93 12.56 3.45
C ALA A 161 -2.60 13.94 3.63
N THR A 162 -1.82 15.01 3.55
CA THR A 162 -2.35 16.39 3.46
C THR A 162 -3.03 16.64 2.11
N ASP A 163 -3.97 17.60 2.05
CA ASP A 163 -4.62 18.01 0.79
C ASP A 163 -3.61 18.34 -0.31
N ARG A 164 -2.56 19.11 0.01
CA ARG A 164 -1.52 19.49 -0.96
C ARG A 164 -0.83 18.28 -1.60
N VAL A 165 -0.58 17.23 -0.81
CA VAL A 165 0.05 16.00 -1.31
C VAL A 165 -0.92 15.23 -2.19
N ILE A 166 -2.18 15.09 -1.75
CA ILE A 166 -3.21 14.41 -2.53
C ILE A 166 -3.49 15.15 -3.85
N ASP A 167 -3.60 16.48 -3.85
CA ASP A 167 -3.71 17.31 -5.05
C ASP A 167 -2.58 17.03 -6.04
N ALA A 168 -1.34 17.05 -5.55
CA ALA A 168 -0.17 16.81 -6.37
C ALA A 168 -0.16 15.40 -6.98
N LEU A 169 -0.57 14.38 -6.23
CA LEU A 169 -0.69 13.02 -6.75
C LEU A 169 -1.79 12.88 -7.79
N THR A 170 -2.96 13.48 -7.58
CA THR A 170 -4.08 13.43 -8.53
C THR A 170 -3.84 14.21 -9.82
N ALA A 171 -2.85 15.12 -9.81
CA ALA A 171 -2.43 15.85 -11.01
C ALA A 171 -1.42 15.07 -11.88
N ARG A 172 -0.93 13.92 -11.40
CA ARG A 172 -0.01 13.07 -12.15
C ARG A 172 -0.74 12.36 -13.29
N THR A 173 -0.03 12.15 -14.39
CA THR A 173 -0.54 11.44 -15.57
C THR A 173 0.14 10.10 -15.81
N ASP A 174 1.18 9.77 -15.03
CA ASP A 174 1.92 8.51 -15.10
C ASP A 174 1.41 7.46 -14.11
N VAL A 175 0.43 7.81 -13.27
CA VAL A 175 -0.28 6.93 -12.33
C VAL A 175 -1.75 7.33 -12.25
N ASP A 176 -2.63 6.37 -12.01
CA ASP A 176 -4.07 6.62 -11.85
C ASP A 176 -4.42 6.84 -10.36
N VAL A 177 -4.31 8.09 -9.91
CA VAL A 177 -4.67 8.48 -8.54
C VAL A 177 -5.94 9.32 -8.53
N VAL A 178 -6.94 8.85 -7.78
CA VAL A 178 -8.21 9.55 -7.61
C VAL A 178 -8.45 9.90 -6.15
N ARG A 179 -8.98 11.10 -5.88
CA ARG A 179 -9.44 11.44 -4.53
C ARG A 179 -10.51 10.46 -4.06
N ALA A 180 -10.50 10.18 -2.77
CA ALA A 180 -11.43 9.26 -2.16
C ALA A 180 -11.89 9.74 -0.78
N ARG A 181 -13.04 9.21 -0.38
CA ARG A 181 -13.66 9.42 0.91
C ARG A 181 -13.75 8.06 1.60
N PRO A 182 -12.93 7.77 2.61
CA PRO A 182 -12.89 6.44 3.23
C PRO A 182 -14.22 6.00 3.88
N GLU A 183 -15.14 6.94 4.11
CA GLU A 183 -16.50 6.69 4.58
C GLU A 183 -17.48 6.26 3.48
N GLN A 184 -17.10 6.38 2.21
CA GLN A 184 -17.88 5.95 1.05
C GLN A 184 -17.29 4.65 0.51
N ALA A 185 -18.16 3.66 0.24
CA ALA A 185 -17.73 2.43 -0.40
C ALA A 185 -17.20 2.74 -1.81
N PRO A 186 -15.94 2.41 -2.12
CA PRO A 186 -15.41 2.57 -3.48
C PRO A 186 -16.10 1.62 -4.45
N PRO A 187 -16.10 1.92 -5.75
CA PRO A 187 -16.39 0.92 -6.78
C PRO A 187 -15.46 -0.28 -6.60
N ALA A 188 -16.00 -1.48 -6.78
CA ALA A 188 -15.27 -2.74 -6.65
C ALA A 188 -15.79 -3.74 -7.68
N TYR A 189 -14.88 -4.54 -8.22
CA TYR A 189 -15.23 -5.69 -9.06
C TYR A 189 -15.91 -6.77 -8.22
N ASP A 190 -16.68 -7.64 -8.88
CA ASP A 190 -17.24 -8.84 -8.27
C ASP A 190 -16.14 -9.91 -8.18
N GLY A 191 -16.08 -10.58 -7.02
CA GLY A 191 -15.10 -11.63 -6.71
C GLY A 191 -15.48 -13.02 -7.19
#